data_AF-G3RL66-F1
#
_entry.id   AF-G3RL66-F1
#
_cell.length_a   1.000
_cell.length_b   1.000
_cell.length_c   1.000
_cell.angle_alpha   90.00
_cell.angle_beta   90.00
_cell.angle_gamma   90.00
#
_symmetry.space_group_name_H-M   'P 1'
#
loop_
_entity.id
_entity.type
_entity.pdbx_description
1 polymer ?
#
loop_
_entity_poly.entity_id
_entity_poly.type
_entity_poly.pdbx_seq_one_letter_code
_entity_poly.pdbx_strand_id
1 'polypeptide(L)'
;MWSLKSEQRQSWGMAVNVYSTSVTSENLSRHDMLAWVNDSLHLNYTKIEQLCSGAAYCQFMDMLFPGCVHLRKVKFQAKLEHEYIHNFKVLQAAFKKMGVDKIIPVEKLVKGKFQDNFEFIQWFKKFFDANYDGKDYNPLLARQGQDVAPPPNPVPQRTSPTGPKNMQTSGRLSNVAPPCILRKNPPSARNGGHETDAQILELNQQLVDLKLTVDGLEKERDFYFSKLRDIELICQEHESENSPVISGIIGILYATEEGFAPPEDDEIEEHQQEDQDEY
;
A
#
# COMPACT_ATOMS: atom_id res chain seq x y z
N MET A 1 33.43 28.05 -31.77
CA MET A 1 32.01 27.95 -31.37
C MET A 1 31.91 26.90 -30.26
N TRP A 2 32.27 27.28 -29.04
CA TRP A 2 32.15 26.42 -27.85
C TRP A 2 30.89 26.86 -27.11
N SER A 3 29.81 26.10 -27.28
CA SER A 3 28.57 26.35 -26.57
C SER A 3 28.70 25.80 -25.15
N LEU A 4 28.99 26.69 -24.21
CA LEU A 4 28.86 26.43 -22.78
C LEU A 4 27.38 26.15 -22.49
N LYS A 5 27.03 24.89 -22.21
CA LYS A 5 25.78 24.56 -21.51
C LYS A 5 25.90 25.14 -20.10
N SER A 6 25.39 26.36 -19.94
CA SER A 6 25.09 26.96 -18.65
C SER A 6 24.11 26.04 -17.91
N GLU A 7 24.59 25.37 -16.87
CA GLU A 7 23.76 24.71 -15.88
C GLU A 7 23.00 25.79 -15.11
N GLN A 8 21.85 26.21 -15.65
CA GLN A 8 20.94 27.13 -15.00
C GLN A 8 20.48 26.47 -13.68
N ARG A 9 21.11 26.88 -12.57
CA ARG A 9 20.53 26.70 -11.23
C ARG A 9 19.27 27.57 -11.18
N GLN A 10 18.14 27.03 -11.61
CA GLN A 10 16.83 27.61 -11.31
C GLN A 10 16.69 27.64 -9.78
N SER A 11 16.53 28.83 -9.22
CA SER A 11 16.28 29.03 -7.80
C SER A 11 14.80 28.78 -7.54
N TRP A 12 14.44 27.52 -7.31
CA TRP A 12 13.12 27.18 -6.79
C TRP A 12 13.00 27.73 -5.35
N GLY A 13 11.82 28.27 -5.00
CA GLY A 13 11.47 28.49 -3.59
C GLY A 13 11.44 27.16 -2.82
N MET A 14 11.39 27.22 -1.48
CA MET A 14 11.18 26.01 -0.68
C MET A 14 9.87 25.31 -1.08
N ALA A 15 9.84 23.98 -1.00
CA ALA A 15 8.65 23.20 -1.28
C ALA A 15 7.54 23.49 -0.26
N VAL A 16 6.30 23.41 -0.71
CA VAL A 16 5.12 23.46 0.14
C VAL A 16 4.98 22.12 0.87
N ASN A 17 5.10 22.14 2.19
CA ASN A 17 4.92 20.94 3.02
C ASN A 17 3.43 20.64 3.21
N VAL A 18 3.11 19.35 3.31
CA VAL A 18 1.74 18.87 3.58
C VAL A 18 1.74 17.91 4.76
N TYR A 19 0.70 18.00 5.58
CA TYR A 19 0.52 17.18 6.77
C TYR A 19 -0.77 16.37 6.64
N SER A 20 -0.76 15.14 7.14
CA SER A 20 -1.98 14.33 7.21
C SER A 20 -2.88 14.90 8.31
N THR A 21 -3.77 15.80 7.95
CA THR A 21 -4.91 16.20 8.80
C THR A 21 -6.13 15.39 8.35
N SER A 22 -6.96 14.92 9.28
CA SER A 22 -8.15 14.09 9.04
C SER A 22 -9.27 14.78 8.21
N VAL A 23 -8.97 15.92 7.58
CA VAL A 23 -9.92 16.79 6.89
C VAL A 23 -9.74 16.63 5.36
N THR A 24 -10.66 15.85 4.78
CA THR A 24 -11.17 15.90 3.39
C THR A 24 -10.19 16.15 2.24
N SER A 25 -9.20 15.29 2.07
CA SER A 25 -8.67 15.02 0.72
C SER A 25 -8.90 13.54 0.43
N GLU A 26 -9.71 13.26 -0.60
CA GLU A 26 -10.06 11.91 -1.04
C GLU A 26 -8.79 11.07 -1.19
N ASN A 27 -8.63 10.06 -0.33
CA ASN A 27 -7.49 9.17 -0.42
C ASN A 27 -7.71 8.27 -1.64
N LEU A 28 -6.77 8.32 -2.60
CA LEU A 28 -6.84 7.45 -3.78
C LEU A 28 -6.79 5.97 -3.39
N SER A 29 -7.55 5.17 -4.13
CA SER A 29 -7.48 3.71 -4.01
C SER A 29 -6.11 3.19 -4.47
N ARG A 30 -5.78 1.95 -4.09
CA ARG A 30 -4.57 1.26 -4.57
C ARG A 30 -4.44 1.27 -6.10
N HIS A 31 -5.54 1.04 -6.81
CA HIS A 31 -5.54 0.98 -8.28
C HIS A 31 -5.31 2.36 -8.89
N ASP A 32 -6.00 3.39 -8.39
CA ASP A 32 -5.84 4.76 -8.89
C ASP A 32 -4.44 5.31 -8.60
N MET A 33 -3.87 4.94 -7.45
CA MET A 33 -2.50 5.31 -7.10
C MET A 33 -1.48 4.70 -8.06
N LEU A 34 -1.63 3.41 -8.40
CA LEU A 34 -0.76 2.77 -9.39
C LEU A 34 -0.93 3.35 -10.78
N ALA A 35 -2.18 3.59 -11.20
CA ALA A 35 -2.47 4.24 -12.48
C ALA A 35 -1.78 5.62 -12.55
N TRP A 36 -1.95 6.45 -11.52
CA TRP A 36 -1.28 7.75 -11.43
C TRP A 36 0.25 7.66 -11.58
N VAL A 37 0.89 6.74 -10.85
CA VAL A 37 2.36 6.57 -10.94
C VAL A 37 2.78 6.12 -12.34
N ASN A 38 2.08 5.14 -12.90
CA ASN A 38 2.39 4.58 -14.20
C ASN A 38 2.19 5.59 -15.33
N ASP A 39 1.09 6.34 -15.30
CA ASP A 39 0.77 7.34 -16.30
C ASP A 39 1.71 8.54 -16.20
N SER A 40 2.04 8.99 -14.99
CA SER A 40 2.93 10.15 -14.80
C SER A 40 4.38 9.87 -15.21
N LEU A 41 4.87 8.66 -14.96
CA LEU A 41 6.28 8.31 -15.16
C LEU A 41 6.51 7.31 -16.30
N HIS A 42 5.47 6.90 -17.03
CA HIS A 42 5.53 5.82 -18.03
C HIS A 42 6.19 4.56 -17.43
N LEU A 43 5.59 4.04 -16.36
CA LEU A 43 6.01 2.83 -15.67
C LEU A 43 4.96 1.73 -15.83
N ASN A 44 5.29 0.52 -15.41
CA ASN A 44 4.44 -0.67 -15.47
C ASN A 44 4.37 -1.38 -14.11
N TYR A 45 4.22 -0.62 -13.02
CA TYR A 45 4.01 -1.18 -11.71
C TYR A 45 2.62 -1.82 -11.60
N THR A 46 2.59 -3.03 -11.07
CA THR A 46 1.38 -3.81 -10.77
C THR A 46 1.11 -3.89 -9.26
N LYS A 47 2.08 -3.50 -8.43
CA LYS A 47 2.02 -3.55 -6.97
C LYS A 47 2.61 -2.28 -6.35
N ILE A 48 1.99 -1.77 -5.28
CA ILE A 48 2.47 -0.57 -4.57
C ILE A 48 3.86 -0.80 -3.97
N GLU A 49 4.14 -2.02 -3.55
CA GLU A 49 5.42 -2.46 -2.99
C GLU A 49 6.59 -2.21 -3.94
N GLN A 50 6.37 -2.07 -5.25
CA GLN A 50 7.42 -1.74 -6.22
C GLN A 50 8.02 -0.35 -6.02
N LEU A 51 7.28 0.55 -5.37
CA LEU A 51 7.76 1.88 -4.96
C LEU A 51 8.88 1.80 -3.91
N CYS A 52 9.08 0.64 -3.27
CA CYS A 52 10.18 0.41 -2.32
C CYS A 52 11.56 0.63 -2.93
N SER A 53 11.69 0.62 -4.25
CA SER A 53 12.97 0.86 -4.93
C SER A 53 13.47 2.30 -4.75
N GLY A 54 12.60 3.24 -4.40
CA GLY A 54 12.94 4.66 -4.23
C GLY A 54 13.14 5.42 -5.56
N ALA A 55 13.21 4.74 -6.69
CA ALA A 55 13.55 5.33 -7.98
C ALA A 55 12.43 6.25 -8.51
N ALA A 56 11.17 5.82 -8.42
CA ALA A 56 10.02 6.61 -8.84
C ALA A 56 9.92 7.94 -8.07
N TYR A 57 10.11 7.92 -6.74
CA TYR A 57 10.13 9.14 -5.91
C TYR A 57 11.24 10.11 -6.30
N CYS A 58 12.43 9.59 -6.62
CA CYS A 58 13.52 10.44 -7.12
C CYS A 58 13.15 11.11 -8.44
N GLN A 59 12.44 10.39 -9.32
CA GLN A 59 12.00 10.94 -10.59
C GLN A 59 10.89 11.97 -10.44
N PHE A 60 9.91 11.72 -9.56
CA PHE A 60 8.90 12.73 -9.22
C PHE A 60 9.51 14.00 -8.64
N MET A 61 10.54 13.90 -7.80
CA MET A 61 11.23 15.08 -7.28
C MET A 61 11.95 15.87 -8.38
N ASP A 62 12.50 15.19 -9.40
CA ASP A 62 13.06 15.87 -10.59
C ASP A 62 11.96 16.53 -11.45
N MET A 63 10.79 15.91 -11.55
CA MET A 63 9.61 16.48 -12.21
C MET A 63 9.10 17.73 -11.47
N LEU A 64 8.96 17.68 -10.15
CA LEU A 64 8.51 18.83 -9.34
C LEU A 64 9.55 19.95 -9.36
N PHE A 65 10.82 19.61 -9.08
CA PHE A 65 11.91 20.57 -8.92
C PHE A 65 13.14 20.14 -9.72
N PRO A 66 13.19 20.49 -11.03
CA PRO A 66 14.31 20.17 -11.90
C PRO A 66 15.66 20.57 -11.29
N GLY A 67 16.60 19.62 -11.26
CA GLY A 67 17.93 19.80 -10.68
C GLY A 67 18.01 19.72 -9.15
N CYS A 68 16.91 19.39 -8.45
CA CYS A 68 16.97 19.05 -7.03
C CYS A 68 17.53 17.63 -6.79
N VAL A 69 17.31 16.72 -7.74
CA VAL A 69 17.79 15.33 -7.72
C VAL A 69 18.92 15.12 -8.72
N HIS A 70 19.95 14.36 -8.31
CA HIS A 70 20.97 13.89 -9.23
C HIS A 70 20.53 12.58 -9.90
N LEU A 71 19.65 12.66 -10.92
CA LEU A 71 19.07 11.46 -11.57
C LEU A 71 20.11 10.45 -12.07
N ARG A 72 21.29 10.91 -12.51
CA ARG A 72 22.40 10.00 -12.92
C ARG A 72 22.88 9.08 -11.80
N LYS A 73 22.67 9.44 -10.53
CA LYS A 73 23.02 8.60 -9.38
C LYS A 73 21.91 7.64 -8.99
N VAL A 74 20.70 7.80 -9.52
CA VAL A 74 19.54 6.95 -9.19
C VAL A 74 19.68 5.63 -9.93
N LYS A 75 19.49 4.53 -9.22
CA LYS A 75 19.49 3.18 -9.75
C LYS A 75 18.06 2.79 -10.15
N PHE A 76 17.67 3.04 -11.40
CA PHE A 76 16.35 2.69 -11.92
C PHE A 76 16.14 1.16 -12.03
N GLN A 77 17.22 0.40 -12.25
CA GLN A 77 17.19 -1.05 -12.33
C GLN A 77 17.56 -1.75 -11.01
N ALA A 78 17.37 -1.07 -9.87
CA ALA A 78 17.70 -1.61 -8.56
C ALA A 78 16.89 -2.89 -8.27
N LYS A 79 17.55 -3.90 -7.70
CA LYS A 79 16.92 -5.17 -7.31
C LYS A 79 17.24 -5.57 -5.88
N LEU A 80 18.30 -5.03 -5.30
CA LEU A 80 18.73 -5.39 -3.94
C LEU A 80 18.42 -4.28 -2.95
N GLU A 81 18.12 -4.64 -1.71
CA GLU A 81 17.71 -3.70 -0.66
C GLU A 81 18.74 -2.56 -0.46
N HIS A 82 20.03 -2.86 -0.51
CA HIS A 82 21.08 -1.83 -0.37
C HIS A 82 21.07 -0.81 -1.53
N GLU A 83 20.55 -1.17 -2.70
CA GLU A 83 20.36 -0.27 -3.83
C GLU A 83 19.14 0.63 -3.63
N TYR A 84 18.08 0.11 -3.01
CA TYR A 84 16.91 0.89 -2.63
C TYR A 84 17.28 1.94 -1.57
N ILE A 85 18.06 1.54 -0.57
CA ILE A 85 18.62 2.46 0.45
C ILE A 85 19.42 3.58 -0.23
N HIS A 86 20.24 3.26 -1.23
CA HIS A 86 20.99 4.26 -1.99
C HIS A 86 20.05 5.28 -2.67
N ASN A 87 18.99 4.81 -3.35
CA ASN A 87 18.01 5.70 -3.97
C ASN A 87 17.29 6.58 -2.92
N PHE A 88 16.89 6.02 -1.78
CA PHE A 88 16.28 6.82 -0.71
C PHE A 88 17.23 7.86 -0.09
N LYS A 89 18.55 7.60 -0.04
CA LYS A 89 19.52 8.64 0.36
C LYS A 89 19.58 9.78 -0.65
N VAL A 90 19.46 9.47 -1.95
CA VAL A 90 19.36 10.50 -2.99
C VAL A 90 18.07 11.33 -2.81
N LEU A 91 16.95 10.67 -2.50
CA LEU A 91 15.67 11.33 -2.20
C LEU A 91 15.75 12.23 -0.96
N GLN A 92 16.31 11.74 0.15
CA GLN A 92 16.50 12.51 1.39
C GLN A 92 17.33 13.79 1.15
N ALA A 93 18.38 13.70 0.32
CA ALA A 93 19.16 14.87 -0.05
C ALA A 93 18.34 15.91 -0.83
N ALA A 94 17.44 15.45 -1.70
CA ALA A 94 16.51 16.33 -2.42
C ALA A 94 15.48 16.98 -1.49
N PHE A 95 14.90 16.22 -0.55
CA PHE A 95 13.99 16.73 0.47
C PHE A 95 14.64 17.83 1.29
N LYS A 96 15.86 17.58 1.80
CA LYS A 96 16.63 18.58 2.54
C LYS A 96 16.93 19.83 1.72
N LYS A 97 17.26 19.68 0.44
CA LYS A 97 17.54 20.81 -0.47
C LYS A 97 16.31 21.68 -0.70
N MET A 98 15.12 21.06 -0.75
CA MET A 98 13.85 21.75 -0.98
C MET A 98 13.14 22.17 0.31
N GLY A 99 13.69 21.88 1.49
CA GLY A 99 13.05 22.23 2.77
C GLY A 99 11.83 21.37 3.11
N VAL A 100 11.79 20.13 2.61
CA VAL A 100 10.73 19.17 2.95
C VAL A 100 11.00 18.59 4.34
N ASP A 101 10.04 18.74 5.26
CA ASP A 101 10.19 18.33 6.67
C ASP A 101 9.74 16.89 6.95
N LYS A 102 9.03 16.27 6.00
CA LYS A 102 8.61 14.87 6.10
C LYS A 102 9.81 13.92 6.23
N ILE A 103 9.82 13.19 7.33
CA ILE A 103 10.77 12.10 7.56
C ILE A 103 10.38 10.90 6.69
N ILE A 104 11.33 10.41 5.89
CA ILE A 104 11.16 9.21 5.06
C ILE A 104 11.50 7.97 5.91
N PRO A 105 10.56 7.04 6.17
CA PRO A 105 10.80 5.82 6.94
C PRO A 105 11.55 4.76 6.10
N VAL A 106 12.80 5.05 5.71
CA VAL A 106 13.59 4.25 4.76
C VAL A 106 13.63 2.77 5.13
N GLU A 107 13.92 2.45 6.39
CA GLU A 107 14.04 1.05 6.87
C GLU A 107 12.76 0.24 6.67
N LYS A 108 11.59 0.88 6.72
CA LYS A 108 10.30 0.22 6.51
C LYS A 108 9.98 0.11 5.02
N LEU A 109 10.20 1.19 4.27
CA LEU A 109 9.89 1.24 2.83
C LEU A 109 10.69 0.20 2.04
N VAL A 110 12.01 0.11 2.27
CA VAL A 110 12.90 -0.79 1.52
C VAL A 110 12.60 -2.27 1.72
N LYS A 111 11.82 -2.63 2.76
CA LYS A 111 11.35 -3.99 2.99
C LYS A 111 10.22 -4.41 2.04
N GLY A 112 9.70 -3.48 1.24
CA GLY A 112 8.64 -3.77 0.27
C GLY A 112 7.33 -4.19 0.92
N LYS A 113 7.04 -3.70 2.14
CA LYS A 113 5.75 -3.94 2.80
C LYS A 113 4.67 -3.03 2.24
N PHE A 114 3.50 -3.58 1.94
CA PHE A 114 2.38 -2.84 1.36
C PHE A 114 1.98 -1.63 2.22
N GLN A 115 1.67 -1.84 3.50
CA GLN A 115 1.16 -0.79 4.40
C GLN A 115 2.07 0.44 4.47
N ASP A 116 3.37 0.24 4.76
CA ASP A 116 4.33 1.35 4.87
C ASP A 116 4.51 2.09 3.54
N ASN A 117 4.55 1.36 2.41
CA ASN A 117 4.68 1.96 1.09
C ASN A 117 3.41 2.70 0.67
N PHE A 118 2.23 2.18 1.03
CA PHE A 118 0.95 2.77 0.69
C PHE A 118 0.68 4.06 1.49
N GLU A 119 1.01 4.06 2.79
CA GLU A 119 0.95 5.28 3.61
C GLU A 119 1.87 6.38 3.05
N PHE A 120 3.10 6.02 2.66
CA PHE A 120 4.06 6.99 2.16
C PHE A 120 3.66 7.56 0.78
N ILE A 121 3.18 6.73 -0.15
CA ILE A 121 2.74 7.23 -1.47
C ILE A 121 1.47 8.08 -1.36
N GLN A 122 0.55 7.81 -0.43
CA GLN A 122 -0.60 8.67 -0.18
C GLN A 122 -0.19 10.07 0.25
N TRP A 123 0.73 10.17 1.22
CA TRP A 123 1.31 11.45 1.59
C TRP A 123 2.04 12.10 0.41
N PHE A 124 2.83 11.32 -0.33
CA PHE A 124 3.62 11.82 -1.44
C PHE A 124 2.74 12.38 -2.57
N LYS A 125 1.58 11.78 -2.83
CA LYS A 125 0.60 12.29 -3.80
C LYS A 125 0.07 13.66 -3.39
N LYS A 126 -0.32 13.83 -2.13
CA LYS A 126 -0.76 15.14 -1.60
C LYS A 126 0.35 16.17 -1.71
N PHE A 127 1.60 15.77 -1.41
CA PHE A 127 2.78 16.62 -1.56
C PHE A 127 3.01 17.01 -3.01
N PHE A 128 2.85 16.06 -3.94
CA PHE A 128 2.98 16.30 -5.37
C PHE A 128 1.94 17.31 -5.85
N ASP A 129 0.66 17.10 -5.52
CA ASP A 129 -0.44 17.99 -5.93
C ASP A 129 -0.28 19.42 -5.42
N ALA A 130 0.26 19.58 -4.21
CA ALA A 130 0.51 20.90 -3.62
C ALA A 130 1.67 21.66 -4.28
N ASN A 131 2.57 20.97 -5.00
CA ASN A 131 3.79 21.54 -5.56
C ASN A 131 3.87 21.50 -7.09
N TYR A 132 3.02 20.71 -7.76
CA TYR A 132 3.05 20.57 -9.20
C TYR A 132 2.42 21.80 -9.87
N ASP A 133 3.18 22.45 -10.75
CA ASP A 133 2.79 23.67 -11.47
C ASP A 133 2.22 23.39 -12.88
N GLY A 134 2.03 22.11 -13.24
CA GLY A 134 1.51 21.70 -14.54
C GLY A 134 2.53 21.63 -15.67
N LYS A 135 3.84 21.75 -15.39
CA LYS A 135 4.89 21.70 -16.42
C LYS A 135 4.92 20.37 -17.17
N ASP A 136 5.18 20.41 -18.48
CA ASP A 136 5.42 19.19 -19.25
C ASP A 136 6.72 18.50 -18.78
N TYR A 137 6.64 17.19 -18.56
CA TYR A 137 7.78 16.37 -18.18
C TYR A 137 7.85 15.11 -19.05
N ASN A 138 9.03 14.84 -19.63
CA ASN A 138 9.26 13.61 -20.37
C ASN A 138 10.08 12.61 -19.53
N PRO A 139 9.42 11.61 -18.90
CA PRO A 139 10.09 10.70 -17.98
C PRO A 139 11.07 9.75 -18.69
N LEU A 140 10.85 9.42 -19.96
CA LEU A 140 11.72 8.53 -20.73
C LEU A 140 13.06 9.22 -21.04
N LEU A 141 13.02 10.49 -21.44
CA LEU A 141 14.24 11.26 -21.67
C LEU A 141 15.03 11.48 -20.38
N ALA A 142 14.35 11.74 -19.27
CA ALA A 142 14.98 11.90 -17.96
C ALA A 142 15.71 10.62 -17.49
N ARG A 143 15.13 9.45 -17.79
CA ARG A 143 15.78 8.13 -17.55
C ARG A 143 16.81 7.74 -18.62
N GLN A 144 17.00 8.55 -19.66
CA GLN A 144 17.84 8.21 -20.82
C GLN A 144 17.41 6.89 -21.49
N GLY A 145 16.11 6.60 -21.50
CA GLY A 145 15.55 5.37 -22.07
C GLY A 145 15.70 4.12 -21.20
N GLN A 146 16.15 4.24 -19.94
CA GLN A 146 16.13 3.11 -19.01
C GLN A 146 14.72 2.86 -18.50
N ASP A 147 14.29 1.61 -18.56
CA ASP A 147 13.12 1.16 -17.82
C ASP A 147 13.41 1.15 -16.31
N VAL A 148 12.38 0.92 -15.49
CA VAL A 148 12.53 0.70 -14.05
C VAL A 148 12.39 -0.78 -13.77
N ALA A 149 13.27 -1.36 -12.94
CA ALA A 149 13.24 -2.80 -12.68
C ALA A 149 11.93 -3.19 -11.97
N PRO A 150 11.28 -4.30 -12.39
CA PRO A 150 10.34 -4.99 -11.54
C PRO A 150 11.10 -5.61 -10.35
N PRO A 151 10.49 -5.68 -9.14
CA PRO A 151 11.15 -6.19 -7.96
C PRO A 151 11.48 -7.69 -8.12
N PRO A 152 12.50 -8.19 -7.40
CA PRO A 152 12.72 -9.63 -7.31
C PRO A 152 11.61 -10.27 -6.47
N ASN A 153 11.00 -11.33 -7.00
CA ASN A 153 10.19 -12.24 -6.21
C ASN A 153 11.04 -12.89 -5.09
N PRO A 154 10.55 -12.99 -3.84
CA PRO A 154 11.22 -13.76 -2.81
C PRO A 154 10.94 -15.25 -3.05
N VAL A 155 11.74 -15.90 -3.91
CA VAL A 155 11.80 -17.37 -3.98
C VAL A 155 13.20 -17.83 -3.57
N PRO A 156 13.34 -18.76 -2.60
CA PRO A 156 14.64 -19.30 -2.23
C PRO A 156 15.16 -20.16 -3.41
N GLN A 157 16.23 -19.71 -4.07
CA GLN A 157 16.94 -20.54 -5.05
C GLN A 157 17.70 -21.64 -4.31
N ARG A 158 17.14 -22.84 -4.38
CA ARG A 158 17.79 -24.07 -3.95
C ARG A 158 18.88 -24.42 -4.97
N THR A 159 20.14 -24.11 -4.64
CA THR A 159 21.31 -24.57 -5.38
C THR A 159 21.50 -26.07 -5.14
N SER A 160 21.30 -26.89 -6.16
CA SER A 160 21.74 -28.30 -6.16
C SER A 160 22.96 -28.44 -7.08
N PRO A 161 24.07 -29.05 -6.61
CA PRO A 161 25.27 -29.22 -7.43
C PRO A 161 25.23 -30.49 -8.28
N THR A 162 25.73 -30.34 -9.50
CA THR A 162 26.51 -31.26 -10.37
C THR A 162 26.44 -32.78 -10.13
N GLY A 163 26.00 -33.53 -11.16
CA GLY A 163 26.26 -34.96 -11.35
C GLY A 163 26.67 -35.26 -12.80
N PRO A 164 27.67 -36.13 -13.09
CA PRO A 164 28.25 -36.26 -14.43
C PRO A 164 27.61 -37.37 -15.32
N LYS A 165 27.86 -37.22 -16.62
CA LYS A 165 27.47 -38.07 -17.77
C LYS A 165 27.88 -39.54 -17.62
N ASN A 166 27.06 -40.46 -18.16
CA ASN A 166 27.58 -41.68 -18.78
C ASN A 166 26.74 -42.15 -19.99
N MET A 167 27.43 -42.74 -20.98
CA MET A 167 26.97 -43.14 -22.32
C MET A 167 26.58 -44.63 -22.41
N GLN A 168 25.65 -44.93 -23.35
CA GLN A 168 25.51 -46.11 -24.24
C GLN A 168 25.47 -47.56 -23.67
N THR A 169 24.47 -48.38 -24.04
CA THR A 169 24.44 -49.33 -25.21
C THR A 169 23.33 -50.39 -25.12
N SER A 170 22.60 -50.56 -26.23
CA SER A 170 22.00 -51.76 -26.88
C SER A 170 21.62 -53.05 -26.12
N GLY A 171 20.39 -53.54 -26.39
CA GLY A 171 19.94 -54.92 -26.15
C GLY A 171 18.58 -55.23 -26.81
N ARG A 172 18.54 -56.21 -27.72
CA ARG A 172 17.51 -56.62 -28.71
C ARG A 172 16.68 -57.79 -28.10
N LEU A 173 15.35 -57.95 -28.23
CA LEU A 173 14.66 -58.74 -29.29
C LEU A 173 13.16 -59.05 -28.95
N SER A 174 12.30 -58.91 -29.97
CA SER A 174 11.18 -59.77 -30.45
C SER A 174 9.87 -60.08 -29.68
N ASN A 175 8.78 -59.61 -30.30
CA ASN A 175 7.57 -60.31 -30.80
C ASN A 175 6.29 -60.59 -29.95
N VAL A 176 5.17 -60.23 -30.59
CA VAL A 176 3.85 -60.92 -30.78
C VAL A 176 2.62 -60.08 -30.32
N ALA A 177 1.72 -59.78 -31.27
CA ALA A 177 0.33 -59.26 -31.10
C ALA A 177 -0.68 -60.45 -31.26
N PRO A 178 -2.00 -60.42 -30.95
CA PRO A 178 -3.01 -59.40 -31.38
C PRO A 178 -4.23 -59.23 -30.38
N PRO A 179 -5.49 -58.89 -30.77
CA PRO A 179 -6.09 -57.55 -30.57
C PRO A 179 -7.41 -57.49 -29.75
N CYS A 180 -7.92 -56.25 -29.56
CA CYS A 180 -9.31 -55.79 -29.33
C CYS A 180 -9.73 -55.13 -27.99
N ILE A 181 -10.15 -53.86 -28.14
CA ILE A 181 -11.28 -53.11 -27.51
C ILE A 181 -11.22 -52.80 -26.00
N LEU A 182 -11.01 -51.52 -25.66
CA LEU A 182 -11.87 -50.72 -24.75
C LEU A 182 -11.45 -49.23 -24.70
N ARG A 183 -12.44 -48.33 -24.81
CA ARG A 183 -12.33 -46.87 -24.72
C ARG A 183 -11.98 -46.39 -23.30
N LYS A 184 -11.12 -45.38 -23.16
CA LYS A 184 -11.37 -44.11 -22.41
C LYS A 184 -10.14 -43.19 -22.42
N ASN A 185 -10.38 -41.91 -22.71
CA ASN A 185 -9.41 -40.79 -22.69
C ASN A 185 -8.52 -40.74 -21.44
N PRO A 186 -7.26 -40.28 -21.56
CA PRO A 186 -6.56 -39.58 -20.49
C PRO A 186 -6.75 -38.05 -20.60
N PRO A 187 -6.63 -37.33 -19.47
CA PRO A 187 -7.24 -36.02 -19.27
C PRO A 187 -6.43 -34.88 -19.89
N SER A 188 -7.19 -33.90 -20.38
CA SER A 188 -6.72 -32.57 -20.72
C SER A 188 -5.93 -31.98 -19.56
N ALA A 189 -4.72 -31.51 -19.84
CA ALA A 189 -3.92 -30.74 -18.90
C ALA A 189 -4.73 -29.51 -18.43
N ARG A 190 -5.14 -29.51 -17.17
CA ARG A 190 -5.75 -28.36 -16.50
C ARG A 190 -4.68 -27.28 -16.35
N ASN A 191 -4.63 -26.36 -17.30
CA ASN A 191 -3.79 -25.16 -17.23
C ASN A 191 -4.49 -23.99 -16.51
N GLY A 192 -5.52 -24.26 -15.69
CA GLY A 192 -6.38 -23.24 -15.07
C GLY A 192 -6.25 -23.08 -13.55
N GLY A 193 -5.41 -23.87 -12.86
CA GLY A 193 -5.28 -23.79 -11.40
C GLY A 193 -4.47 -22.58 -10.92
N HIS A 194 -3.49 -22.14 -11.71
CA HIS A 194 -2.55 -21.11 -11.28
C HIS A 194 -3.17 -19.70 -11.20
N GLU A 195 -4.22 -19.44 -11.99
CA GLU A 195 -4.95 -18.17 -11.98
C GLU A 195 -5.98 -18.12 -10.85
N THR A 196 -6.69 -19.24 -10.60
CA THR A 196 -7.62 -19.35 -9.48
C THR A 196 -6.89 -19.30 -8.14
N ASP A 197 -5.72 -19.93 -8.03
CA ASP A 197 -4.91 -19.90 -6.81
C ASP A 197 -4.36 -18.49 -6.54
N ALA A 198 -4.00 -17.74 -7.59
CA ALA A 198 -3.59 -16.35 -7.47
C ALA A 198 -4.74 -15.42 -7.04
N GLN A 199 -5.95 -15.62 -7.59
CA GLN A 199 -7.15 -14.88 -7.18
C GLN A 199 -7.56 -15.21 -5.74
N ILE A 200 -7.46 -16.47 -5.33
CA ILE A 200 -7.73 -16.89 -3.94
C ILE A 200 -6.74 -16.20 -2.99
N LEU A 201 -5.46 -16.13 -3.35
CA LEU A 201 -4.46 -15.44 -2.52
C LEU A 201 -4.74 -13.94 -2.43
N GLU A 202 -5.13 -13.31 -3.54
CA GLU A 202 -5.48 -11.88 -3.56
C GLU A 202 -6.75 -11.58 -2.74
N LEU A 203 -7.79 -12.40 -2.87
CA LEU A 203 -9.01 -12.28 -2.07
C LEU A 203 -8.73 -12.44 -0.57
N ASN A 204 -7.89 -13.40 -0.20
CA ASN A 204 -7.48 -13.58 1.20
C ASN A 204 -6.71 -12.35 1.71
N GLN A 205 -5.87 -11.73 0.88
CA GLN A 205 -5.18 -10.49 1.26
C GLN A 205 -6.17 -9.34 1.48
N GLN A 206 -7.15 -9.18 0.58
CA GLN A 206 -8.20 -8.15 0.74
C GLN A 206 -9.03 -8.37 2.01
N LEU A 207 -9.34 -9.63 2.37
CA LEU A 207 -10.04 -9.94 3.61
C LEU A 207 -9.22 -9.56 4.86
N VAL A 208 -7.91 -9.81 4.84
CA VAL A 208 -7.00 -9.41 5.93
C VAL A 208 -6.93 -7.89 6.04
N ASP A 209 -6.78 -7.18 4.92
CA ASP A 209 -6.70 -5.72 4.89
C ASP A 209 -8.01 -5.07 5.39
N LEU A 210 -9.15 -5.61 4.96
CA LEU A 210 -10.46 -5.15 5.42
C LEU A 210 -10.62 -5.40 6.92
N LYS A 211 -10.23 -6.58 7.41
CA LYS A 211 -10.29 -6.91 8.84
C LYS A 211 -9.44 -5.97 9.69
N LEU A 212 -8.23 -5.65 9.24
CA LEU A 212 -7.37 -4.68 9.93
C LEU A 212 -7.93 -3.26 9.89
N THR A 213 -8.57 -2.87 8.78
CA THR A 213 -9.25 -1.58 8.66
C THR A 213 -10.43 -1.50 9.64
N VAL A 214 -11.25 -2.54 9.71
CA VAL A 214 -12.36 -2.62 10.68
C VAL A 214 -11.81 -2.55 12.11
N ASP A 215 -10.79 -3.32 12.46
CA ASP A 215 -10.17 -3.27 13.81
C ASP A 215 -9.61 -1.88 14.15
N GLY A 216 -9.08 -1.15 13.16
CA GLY A 216 -8.68 0.26 13.30
C GLY A 216 -9.86 1.18 13.57
N LEU A 217 -10.92 1.07 12.76
CA LEU A 217 -12.15 1.86 12.89
C LEU A 217 -12.88 1.56 14.21
N GLU A 218 -12.87 0.31 14.68
CA GLU A 218 -13.45 -0.07 15.96
C GLU A 218 -12.72 0.59 17.13
N LYS A 219 -11.37 0.63 17.10
CA LYS A 219 -10.59 1.36 18.12
C LYS A 219 -10.87 2.86 18.10
N GLU A 220 -11.02 3.45 16.92
CA GLU A 220 -11.38 4.87 16.80
C GLU A 220 -12.80 5.13 17.33
N ARG A 221 -13.78 4.29 16.95
CA ARG A 221 -15.15 4.33 17.48
C ARG A 221 -15.14 4.26 19.00
N ASP A 222 -14.45 3.29 19.57
CA ASP A 222 -14.39 3.08 21.02
C ASP A 222 -13.70 4.26 21.72
N PHE A 223 -12.64 4.80 21.13
CA PHE A 223 -11.96 5.99 21.64
C PHE A 223 -12.86 7.22 21.70
N TYR A 224 -13.63 7.49 20.63
CA TYR A 224 -14.57 8.62 20.63
C TYR A 224 -15.76 8.36 21.56
N PHE A 225 -16.29 7.14 21.59
CA PHE A 225 -17.35 6.74 22.49
C PHE A 225 -16.95 6.91 23.96
N SER A 226 -15.76 6.45 24.38
CA SER A 226 -15.27 6.65 25.74
C SER A 226 -15.20 8.13 26.12
N LYS A 227 -14.73 9.00 25.21
CA LYS A 227 -14.70 10.45 25.47
C LYS A 227 -16.10 11.05 25.64
N LEU A 228 -17.05 10.66 24.81
CA LEU A 228 -18.44 11.13 24.92
C LEU A 228 -19.08 10.63 26.23
N ARG A 229 -18.78 9.39 26.64
CA ARG A 229 -19.22 8.83 27.91
C ARG A 229 -18.64 9.58 29.12
N ASP A 230 -17.35 9.93 29.08
CA ASP A 230 -16.73 10.74 30.13
C ASP A 230 -17.40 12.12 30.24
N ILE A 231 -17.71 12.76 29.10
CA ILE A 231 -18.43 14.04 29.06
C ILE A 231 -19.84 13.91 29.62
N GLU A 232 -20.55 12.84 29.26
CA GLU A 232 -21.89 12.54 29.75
C GLU A 232 -21.91 12.38 31.28
N LEU A 233 -20.94 11.62 31.85
CA LEU A 233 -20.79 11.46 33.30
C LEU A 233 -20.60 12.81 34.00
N ILE A 234 -19.74 13.68 33.46
CA ILE A 234 -19.52 15.02 34.01
C ILE A 234 -20.81 15.85 33.99
N CYS A 235 -21.58 15.76 32.91
CA CYS A 235 -22.85 16.47 32.78
C CYS A 235 -23.90 15.97 33.78
N GLN A 236 -23.99 14.66 34.00
CA GLN A 236 -24.91 14.03 34.97
C GLN A 236 -24.57 14.42 36.42
N GLU A 237 -23.28 14.47 36.78
CA GLU A 237 -22.84 14.87 38.12
C GLU A 237 -23.25 16.32 38.46
N HIS A 238 -23.28 17.20 37.46
CA HIS A 238 -23.62 18.63 37.60
C HIS A 238 -25.06 18.96 37.19
N GLU A 239 -25.92 17.97 36.93
CA GLU A 239 -27.29 18.18 36.45
C GLU A 239 -28.13 19.01 37.43
N SER A 240 -27.86 18.88 38.73
CA SER A 240 -28.55 19.63 39.79
C SER A 240 -28.38 21.16 39.70
N GLU A 241 -27.36 21.64 38.98
CA GLU A 241 -27.09 23.07 38.81
C GLU A 241 -28.00 23.72 37.75
N ASN A 242 -28.83 22.94 37.03
CA ASN A 242 -29.79 23.41 36.02
C ASN A 242 -29.18 24.40 35.01
N SER A 243 -27.92 24.18 34.62
CA SER A 243 -27.22 25.03 33.67
C SER A 243 -27.78 24.81 32.26
N PRO A 244 -28.22 25.86 31.55
CA PRO A 244 -28.71 25.73 30.17
C PRO A 244 -27.62 25.22 29.22
N VAL A 245 -26.36 25.36 29.59
CA VAL A 245 -25.21 24.81 28.84
C VAL A 245 -25.16 23.29 28.96
N ILE A 246 -25.38 22.74 30.15
CA ILE A 246 -25.40 21.28 30.39
C ILE A 246 -26.55 20.65 29.60
N SER A 247 -27.75 21.24 29.65
CA SER A 247 -28.90 20.78 28.85
C SER A 247 -28.61 20.81 27.35
N GLY A 248 -27.88 21.81 26.86
CA GLY A 248 -27.45 21.89 25.46
C GLY A 248 -26.48 20.77 25.07
N ILE A 249 -25.51 20.44 25.94
CA ILE A 249 -24.54 19.35 25.69
C ILE A 249 -25.25 17.99 25.68
N ILE A 250 -26.12 17.74 26.67
CA ILE A 250 -26.96 16.53 26.74
C ILE A 250 -27.82 16.39 25.48
N GLY A 251 -28.45 17.48 25.02
CA GLY A 251 -29.24 17.47 23.80
C GLY A 251 -28.43 17.07 22.55
N ILE A 252 -27.14 17.44 22.48
CA ILE A 252 -26.24 17.02 21.38
C ILE A 252 -25.88 15.53 21.51
N LEU A 253 -25.60 15.05 22.73
CA LEU A 253 -25.21 13.65 22.96
C LEU A 253 -26.32 12.65 22.61
N TYR A 254 -27.58 13.02 22.85
CA TYR A 254 -28.74 12.19 22.53
C TYR A 254 -29.42 12.56 21.20
N ALA A 255 -28.86 13.48 20.43
CA ALA A 255 -29.38 13.80 19.11
C ALA A 255 -29.25 12.59 18.19
N THR A 256 -30.35 12.16 17.59
CA THR A 256 -30.39 11.10 16.60
C THR A 256 -30.54 11.70 15.20
N GLU A 257 -29.81 11.15 14.22
CA GLU A 257 -30.00 11.50 12.81
C GLU A 257 -31.20 10.69 12.26
N GLU A 258 -32.00 11.26 11.34
CA GLU A 258 -33.17 10.58 10.75
C GLU A 258 -32.75 9.23 10.14
N GLY A 259 -33.10 8.12 10.79
CA GLY A 259 -32.78 6.75 10.38
C GLY A 259 -31.82 5.98 11.29
N PHE A 260 -31.24 6.62 12.30
CA PHE A 260 -30.45 5.98 13.36
C PHE A 260 -31.26 6.00 14.66
N ALA A 261 -32.05 4.95 14.90
CA ALA A 261 -32.66 4.73 16.20
C ALA A 261 -31.59 4.19 17.16
N PRO A 262 -31.49 4.68 18.41
CA PRO A 262 -30.78 3.96 19.46
C PRO A 262 -31.34 2.54 19.52
N PRO A 263 -30.51 1.50 19.73
CA PRO A 263 -31.03 0.20 20.10
C PRO A 263 -31.99 0.41 21.27
N GLU A 264 -33.23 -0.06 21.13
CA GLU A 264 -34.13 -0.12 22.28
C GLU A 264 -33.38 -0.90 23.37
N ASP A 265 -33.36 -0.35 24.58
CA ASP A 265 -32.79 -1.04 25.73
C ASP A 265 -33.52 -2.38 25.85
N ASP A 266 -32.93 -3.44 25.31
CA ASP A 266 -33.28 -4.81 25.67
C ASP A 266 -32.94 -4.89 27.15
N GLU A 267 -33.95 -4.64 27.98
CA GLU A 267 -33.97 -5.02 29.38
C GLU A 267 -33.40 -6.44 29.45
N ILE A 268 -32.23 -6.55 30.06
CA ILE A 268 -31.65 -7.83 30.43
C ILE A 268 -32.64 -8.43 31.43
N GLU A 269 -33.65 -9.14 30.92
CA GLU A 269 -34.39 -10.11 31.71
C GLU A 269 -33.36 -11.16 32.13
N GLU A 270 -32.83 -10.99 33.34
CA GLU A 270 -32.19 -12.04 34.09
C GLU A 270 -33.16 -13.24 34.14
N HIS A 271 -33.04 -14.15 33.18
CA HIS A 271 -33.52 -15.51 33.38
C HIS A 271 -32.62 -16.13 34.44
N GLN A 272 -33.04 -15.92 35.69
CA GLN A 272 -32.74 -16.79 36.82
C GLN A 272 -33.00 -18.22 36.35
N GLN A 273 -31.92 -18.94 36.11
CA GLN A 273 -31.95 -20.36 35.87
C GLN A 273 -32.27 -20.99 37.23
N GLU A 274 -33.57 -21.12 37.52
CA GLU A 274 -34.04 -22.01 38.58
C GLU A 274 -33.61 -23.43 38.19
N ASP A 275 -32.60 -23.92 38.92
CA ASP A 275 -32.37 -25.35 39.10
C ASP A 275 -33.70 -25.99 39.51
N GLN A 276 -34.29 -26.77 38.60
CA GLN A 276 -35.34 -27.71 38.96
C GLN A 276 -34.85 -29.11 38.60
N ASP A 277 -34.44 -29.78 39.68
CA ASP A 277 -34.16 -31.20 39.81
C ASP A 277 -35.28 -32.10 39.25
N GLU A 278 -34.93 -33.39 39.12
CA GLU A 278 -35.79 -34.59 38.97
C GLU A 278 -36.37 -34.86 37.57
N TYR A 279 -36.34 -36.08 37.01
CA TYR A 279 -35.92 -37.43 37.46
C TYR A 279 -35.65 -38.30 36.22
#